data_AF-A0A957ES13-F1
#
_entry.id   AF-A0A957ES13-F1
#
_cell.length_a   1.000
_cell.length_b   1.000
_cell.length_c   1.000
_cell.angle_alpha   90.00
_cell.angle_beta   90.00
_cell.angle_gamma   90.00
#
_symmetry.space_group_name_H-M   'P 1'
#
loop_
_entity.id
_entity.type
_entity.pdbx_description
1 polymer ?
#
loop_
_entity_poly.entity_id
_entity_poly.type
_entity_poly.pdbx_seq_one_letter_code
_entity_poly.pdbx_strand_id
1 'polypeptide(L)' 'NVQVPGLVIYDEDFYSRFDTLPDLIEHKANWQAVRLTPTRGLPHWERLPETAEILQNFWQSQS' A
#
# COMPACT_ATOMS: atom_id res chain seq x y z
N ASN A 1 18.22 -9.54 3.58
CA ASN A 1 17.13 -8.95 4.39
C ASN A 1 16.93 -7.53 3.90
N VAL A 2 15.73 -7.17 3.44
CA VAL A 2 15.44 -5.83 2.90
C VAL A 2 15.06 -4.92 4.07
N GLN A 3 15.81 -3.83 4.26
CA GLN A 3 15.64 -2.84 5.34
C GLN A 3 15.02 -1.52 4.85
N VAL A 4 14.64 -1.44 3.57
CA VAL A 4 14.07 -0.21 3.01
C VAL A 4 12.60 -0.07 3.41
N PRO A 5 12.11 1.17 3.63
CA PRO A 5 10.70 1.45 3.87
C PRO A 5 9.81 0.91 2.75
N GLY A 6 8.62 0.41 3.11
CA GLY A 6 7.67 -0.19 2.16
C GLY A 6 6.28 0.39 2.28
N LEU A 7 5.57 0.49 1.15
CA LEU A 7 4.18 0.92 1.07
C LEU A 7 3.37 -0.11 0.27
N VAL A 8 2.26 -0.56 0.84
CA VAL A 8 1.26 -1.40 0.15
C VAL A 8 -0.03 -0.61 0.02
N ILE A 9 -0.44 -0.30 -1.21
CA ILE A 9 -1.76 0.27 -1.52
C ILE A 9 -2.63 -0.87 -2.02
N TYR A 10 -3.75 -1.16 -1.35
CA TYR A 10 -4.55 -2.35 -1.64
C TYR A 10 -6.07 -2.12 -1.52
N ASP A 11 -6.85 -3.04 -2.08
CA ASP A 11 -8.27 -3.23 -1.81
C ASP A 11 -8.70 -4.64 -2.25
N GLU A 12 -9.68 -4.77 -3.13
CA GLU A 12 -10.03 -6.02 -3.79
C GLU A 12 -9.09 -6.25 -4.99
N ASP A 13 -8.70 -7.50 -5.22
CA ASP A 13 -7.88 -7.89 -6.36
C ASP A 13 -8.30 -9.29 -6.80
N PHE A 14 -8.29 -9.56 -8.11
CA PHE A 14 -8.71 -10.86 -8.64
C PHE A 14 -7.66 -11.96 -8.44
N TYR A 15 -6.39 -11.59 -8.39
CA TYR A 15 -5.25 -12.50 -8.34
C TYR A 15 -4.59 -12.54 -6.95
N SER A 16 -4.84 -11.54 -6.12
CA SER A 16 -4.18 -11.38 -4.81
C SER A 16 -5.19 -11.35 -3.68
N ARG A 17 -4.77 -11.89 -2.53
CA ARG A 17 -5.49 -11.74 -1.26
C ARG A 17 -4.58 -11.08 -0.24
N PHE A 18 -5.18 -10.30 0.67
CA PHE A 18 -4.46 -9.50 1.65
C PHE A 18 -4.68 -9.98 3.10
N ASP A 19 -5.14 -11.23 3.28
CA ASP A 19 -5.49 -11.77 4.60
C ASP A 19 -4.30 -11.75 5.59
N THR A 20 -3.07 -11.91 5.10
CA THR A 20 -1.84 -11.93 5.92
C THR A 20 -1.07 -10.60 5.92
N LEU A 21 -1.61 -9.57 5.27
CA LEU A 21 -0.99 -8.24 5.25
C LEU A 21 -0.83 -7.64 6.66
N PRO A 22 -1.78 -7.77 7.61
CA PRO A 22 -1.59 -7.30 8.98
C PRO A 22 -0.35 -7.92 9.65
N ASP A 23 -0.18 -9.23 9.55
CA ASP A 23 0.98 -9.95 10.11
C ASP A 23 2.29 -9.43 9.50
N LEU A 24 2.31 -9.16 8.19
CA LEU A 24 3.50 -8.61 7.52
C LEU A 24 3.89 -7.24 8.08
N ILE A 25 2.93 -6.34 8.26
CA ILE A 25 3.18 -4.99 8.77
C ILE A 25 3.65 -5.03 10.23
N GLU A 26 3.12 -5.94 11.04
CA GLU A 26 3.57 -6.14 12.42
C GLU A 26 5.05 -6.57 12.50
N HIS A 27 5.49 -7.45 11.60
CA HIS A 27 6.88 -7.93 11.56
C HIS A 27 7.85 -7.00 10.81
N LYS A 28 7.33 -6.01 10.08
CA LYS A 28 8.11 -5.04 9.29
C LYS A 28 7.70 -3.63 9.68
N ALA A 29 8.19 -3.16 10.83
CA ALA A 29 7.82 -1.86 11.40
C ALA A 29 8.09 -0.63 10.49
N ASN A 30 8.92 -0.77 9.46
CA ASN A 30 9.18 0.27 8.46
C ASN A 30 8.27 0.16 7.21
N TRP A 31 7.31 -0.76 7.22
CA TRP A 31 6.31 -0.91 6.17
C TRP A 31 4.98 -0.35 6.64
N GLN A 32 4.20 0.16 5.70
CA GLN A 32 2.84 0.64 5.93
C GLN A 32 1.89 0.12 4.86
N ALA A 33 0.63 -0.08 5.22
CA ALA A 33 -0.43 -0.52 4.34
C ALA A 33 -1.59 0.48 4.36
N VAL A 34 -2.05 0.87 3.17
CA VAL A 34 -3.17 1.79 2.98
C VAL A 34 -4.23 1.11 2.11
N ARG A 35 -5.44 0.99 2.65
CA ARG A 35 -6.57 0.45 1.86
C ARG A 35 -7.25 1.57 1.08
N LEU A 36 -7.26 1.51 -0.25
CA LEU A 36 -7.86 2.52 -1.13
C LEU A 36 -9.07 1.95 -1.86
N THR A 37 -10.26 2.31 -1.38
CA THR A 37 -11.52 1.74 -1.86
C THR A 37 -12.39 2.71 -2.65
N PRO A 38 -13.26 2.22 -3.53
CA PRO A 38 -13.16 0.93 -4.23
C PRO A 38 -12.03 0.92 -5.26
N THR A 39 -11.22 -0.16 -5.28
CA THR A 39 -10.33 -0.53 -6.39
C THR A 39 -10.33 -2.07 -6.59
N ARG A 40 -9.98 -2.53 -7.80
CA ARG A 40 -9.98 -3.95 -8.21
C ARG A 40 -8.60 -4.43 -8.68
N GLY A 41 -7.57 -3.96 -7.99
CA GLY A 41 -6.17 -4.35 -8.24
C GLY A 41 -5.36 -3.35 -9.07
N LEU A 42 -5.99 -2.28 -9.58
CA LEU A 42 -5.32 -1.30 -10.44
C LEU A 42 -5.56 0.13 -9.92
N PRO A 43 -5.21 0.44 -8.65
CA PRO A 43 -5.52 1.72 -8.03
C PRO A 43 -4.96 2.93 -8.80
N HIS A 44 -3.81 2.76 -9.47
CA HIS A 44 -3.18 3.80 -10.29
C HIS A 44 -3.96 4.15 -11.57
N TRP A 45 -4.88 3.28 -12.02
CA TRP A 45 -5.81 3.59 -13.11
C TRP A 45 -7.21 3.93 -12.61
N GLU A 46 -7.65 3.30 -11.53
CA GLU A 46 -9.01 3.45 -10.98
C GLU A 46 -9.15 4.72 -10.11
N ARG A 47 -8.09 5.10 -9.41
CA ARG A 47 -8.02 6.15 -8.37
C ARG A 47 -6.69 6.88 -8.43
N LEU A 48 -6.33 7.38 -9.62
CA LEU A 48 -5.04 8.01 -9.86
C LEU A 48 -4.73 9.18 -8.88
N PRO A 49 -5.63 10.15 -8.64
CA PRO A 49 -5.33 11.27 -7.74
C PRO A 49 -5.02 10.81 -6.32
N GLU A 50 -5.84 9.92 -5.76
CA GLU A 50 -5.67 9.41 -4.40
C GLU A 50 -4.40 8.53 -4.31
N THR A 51 -4.13 7.73 -5.33
CA THR A 51 -2.88 6.93 -5.41
C THR A 51 -1.66 7.85 -5.39
N ALA A 52 -1.68 8.94 -6.16
CA ALA A 52 -0.58 9.91 -6.21
C ALA A 52 -0.39 10.63 -4.87
N GLU A 53 -1.48 11.02 -4.20
CA GLU A 53 -1.45 11.64 -2.87
C GLU A 53 -0.84 10.70 -1.81
N ILE A 54 -1.27 9.43 -1.80
CA ILE A 54 -0.73 8.41 -0.88
C ILE A 54 0.78 8.22 -1.11
N LEU A 55 1.23 8.17 -2.37
CA LEU A 55 2.65 8.08 -2.71
C LEU A 55 3.42 9.33 -2.26
N GLN A 56 2.88 10.52 -2.47
CA GLN A 56 3.49 11.78 -2.05
C GLN A 56 3.68 11.82 -0.53
N ASN A 57 2.64 11.46 0.23
CA ASN A 57 2.67 11.41 1.69
C ASN A 57 3.68 10.38 2.20
N PHE A 58 3.74 9.20 1.56
CA PHE A 58 4.74 8.19 1.87
C PHE A 58 6.14 8.76 1.76
N TRP A 59 6.53 9.34 0.62
CA TRP A 59 7.88 9.86 0.43
C TRP A 59 8.23 11.04 1.34
N GLN A 60 7.28 11.92 1.62
CA GLN A 60 7.48 13.01 2.60
C GLN A 60 7.77 12.50 4.00
N SER A 61 7.16 11.38 4.41
CA SER A 61 7.42 10.75 5.72
C SER A 61 8.78 10.05 5.83
N GLN A 62 9.49 9.86 4.70
CA GLN A 62 10.82 9.24 4.66
C GLN A 62 11.97 10.25 4.63
N SER A 63 11.65 11.56 4.59
CA SER A 63 12.63 12.66 4.51
C SER A 63 13.12 13.10 5.88
#